data_AF-A0A7J3F9E8-F1
#
_entry.id   AF-A0A7J3F9E8-F1
#
_cell.length_a   1.000
_cell.length_b   1.000
_cell.length_c   1.000
_cell.angle_alpha   90.00
_cell.angle_beta   90.00
_cell.angle_gamma   90.00
#
_symmetry.space_group_name_H-M   'P 1'
#
loop_
_entity.id
_entity.type
_entity.pdbx_description
1 polymer ?
#
loop_
_entity_poly.entity_id
_entity_poly.type
_entity_poly.pdbx_seq_one_letter_code
_entity_poly.pdbx_strand_id
1 'polypeptide(L)'
;MAEAASLTLLGLTLIILGFILIFIAVIMIFFAGIRTHGKIKGGGLVMVGPIPIIFGTDRETVKTLMILSIVLIAASLIFMLVLSQTLTLR
;
A
#
# COMPACT_ATOMS: atom_id res chain seq x y z
N MET A 1 8.93 37.31 -4.06
CA MET A 1 8.49 36.21 -4.96
C MET A 1 9.60 35.20 -5.26
N ALA A 2 10.88 35.62 -5.24
CA ALA A 2 12.02 34.72 -5.49
C ALA A 2 12.27 33.68 -4.37
N GLU A 3 12.15 34.04 -3.07
CA GLU A 3 12.30 33.05 -1.99
C GLU A 3 11.22 31.96 -1.98
N ALA A 4 9.97 32.30 -2.32
CA ALA A 4 8.90 31.31 -2.39
C ALA A 4 9.15 30.29 -3.52
N ALA A 5 9.73 30.74 -4.64
CA ALA A 5 10.07 29.88 -5.75
C ALA A 5 11.23 28.92 -5.41
N SER A 6 12.26 29.38 -4.67
CA SER A 6 13.37 28.52 -4.27
C SER A 6 12.97 27.43 -3.28
N LEU A 7 12.11 27.76 -2.30
CA LEU A 7 11.56 26.78 -1.37
C LEU A 7 10.66 25.75 -2.08
N THR A 8 9.86 26.20 -3.04
CA THR A 8 8.99 25.32 -3.83
C THR A 8 9.81 24.36 -4.70
N LEU A 9 10.88 24.85 -5.34
CA LEU A 9 11.77 24.04 -6.17
C LEU A 9 12.56 23.04 -5.31
N LEU A 10 13.03 23.46 -4.13
CA LEU A 10 13.72 22.57 -3.19
C LEU A 10 12.78 21.46 -2.68
N GLY A 11 11.54 21.82 -2.34
CA GLY A 11 10.51 20.86 -1.93
C GLY A 11 10.19 19.85 -3.03
N LEU A 12 9.99 20.29 -4.27
CA LEU A 12 9.76 19.41 -5.41
C LEU A 12 10.95 18.48 -5.66
N THR A 13 12.18 19.00 -5.55
CA THR A 13 13.41 18.21 -5.73
C THR A 13 13.51 17.10 -4.67
N LEU A 14 13.21 17.42 -3.41
CA LEU A 14 13.18 16.44 -2.32
C LEU A 14 12.12 15.35 -2.52
N ILE A 15 10.92 15.72 -2.97
CA ILE A 15 9.84 14.76 -3.26
C ILE A 15 10.27 13.80 -4.37
N ILE A 16 10.82 14.33 -5.47
CA ILE A 16 11.30 13.52 -6.61
C ILE A 16 12.43 12.60 -6.14
N LEU A 17 13.39 13.11 -5.37
CA LEU A 17 14.50 12.32 -4.85
C LEU A 17 14.01 11.20 -3.93
N GLY A 18 13.07 11.49 -3.03
CA GLY A 18 12.44 10.50 -2.16
C GLY A 18 11.71 9.41 -2.95
N PHE A 19 10.96 9.79 -3.99
CA PHE A 19 10.29 8.85 -4.86
C PHE A 19 11.28 7.92 -5.57
N ILE A 20 12.37 8.47 -6.13
CA ILE A 20 13.41 7.68 -6.79
C ILE A 20 14.05 6.68 -5.82
N LEU A 21 14.37 7.10 -4.59
CA LEU A 21 14.97 6.22 -3.58
C LEU A 21 14.03 5.05 -3.21
N ILE A 22 12.74 5.33 -2.98
CA ILE A 22 11.75 4.29 -2.68
C ILE A 22 11.59 3.35 -3.88
N PHE A 23 11.54 3.90 -5.10
CA PHE A 23 11.40 3.11 -6.32
C PHE A 23 12.57 2.12 -6.49
N ILE A 24 13.81 2.58 -6.30
CA ILE A 24 15.00 1.73 -6.34
C ILE A 24 14.96 0.64 -5.25
N ALA A 25 14.54 1.00 -4.02
CA ALA A 25 14.42 0.04 -2.93
C ALA A 25 13.42 -1.08 -3.24
N VAL A 26 12.24 -0.72 -3.76
CA VAL A 26 11.21 -1.70 -4.17
C VAL A 26 11.74 -2.64 -5.25
N ILE A 27 12.45 -2.11 -6.24
CA ILE A 27 13.07 -2.91 -7.31
C ILE A 27 14.10 -3.88 -6.74
N MET A 28 14.98 -3.43 -5.84
CA MET A 28 15.97 -4.29 -5.19
C MET A 28 15.32 -5.43 -4.40
N ILE A 29 14.26 -5.14 -3.63
CA ILE A 29 13.53 -6.16 -2.86
C ILE A 29 12.90 -7.18 -3.80
N PHE A 30 12.31 -6.72 -4.91
CA PHE A 30 11.71 -7.59 -5.91
C PHE A 30 12.72 -8.57 -6.51
N PHE A 31 13.90 -8.08 -6.91
CA PHE A 31 14.96 -8.94 -7.45
C PHE A 31 15.59 -9.85 -6.40
N ALA A 32 15.71 -9.41 -5.15
CA ALA A 32 16.21 -10.26 -4.05
C ALA A 32 15.30 -11.48 -3.81
N GLY A 33 13.98 -11.32 -3.95
CA GLY A 33 13.02 -12.42 -3.79
C GLY A 33 13.14 -13.52 -4.85
N ILE A 34 13.63 -13.21 -6.06
CA ILE A 34 13.71 -14.15 -7.19
C ILE A 34 14.90 -15.12 -7.06
N ARG A 35 15.99 -14.74 -6.36
CA ARG A 35 17.23 -15.55 -6.27
C ARG A 35 17.12 -16.77 -5.34
N THR A 36 16.06 -16.89 -4.55
CA THR A 36 15.85 -18.04 -3.67
C THR A 36 15.13 -19.15 -4.44
N HIS A 37 15.87 -20.20 -4.82
CA HIS A 37 15.33 -21.48 -5.35
C HIS A 37 14.45 -22.27 -4.35
N GLY A 38 14.08 -21.66 -3.22
CA GLY A 38 13.09 -22.20 -2.29
C GLY A 38 11.68 -21.93 -2.80
N LYS A 39 10.73 -22.81 -2.46
CA LYS A 39 9.29 -22.66 -2.76
C LYS A 39 8.89 -21.20 -2.51
N ILE A 40 8.57 -20.47 -3.58
CA ILE A 40 8.22 -19.05 -3.51
C ILE A 40 6.96 -18.97 -2.65
N LYS A 41 7.13 -18.54 -1.39
CA LYS A 41 6.04 -18.24 -0.46
C LYS A 41 5.56 -16.83 -0.77
N GLY A 42 4.60 -16.72 -1.68
CA GLY A 42 4.04 -15.48 -2.15
C GLY A 42 2.52 -15.56 -2.21
N GLY A 43 1.88 -14.42 -2.04
CA GLY A 43 0.44 -14.30 -2.18
C GLY A 43 0.03 -12.90 -2.55
N GLY A 44 -1.10 -12.80 -3.24
CA GLY A 44 -1.75 -11.55 -3.61
C GLY A 44 -3.13 -11.47 -2.98
N LEU A 45 -3.56 -10.25 -2.71
CA LEU A 45 -4.93 -9.93 -2.32
C LEU A 45 -5.50 -9.01 -3.39
N VAL A 46 -6.63 -9.39 -3.97
CA VAL A 46 -7.39 -8.57 -4.92
C VAL A 46 -8.74 -8.25 -4.29
N MET A 47 -9.01 -6.97 -4.04
CA MET A 47 -10.32 -6.52 -3.56
C MET A 47 -11.28 -6.37 -4.75
N VAL A 48 -12.34 -7.18 -4.81
CA VAL A 48 -13.43 -7.02 -5.78
C VAL A 48 -14.65 -6.54 -5.02
N GLY A 49 -14.83 -5.22 -4.96
CA GLY A 49 -15.76 -4.59 -4.02
C GLY A 49 -15.35 -4.87 -2.56
N PRO A 50 -16.28 -4.89 -1.59
CA PRO A 50 -15.95 -5.19 -0.19
C PRO A 50 -15.58 -6.67 0.04
N ILE A 51 -15.51 -7.49 -1.01
CA ILE A 51 -15.17 -8.91 -0.92
C ILE A 51 -13.71 -9.12 -1.36
N PRO A 52 -12.80 -9.48 -0.43
CA PRO A 52 -11.40 -9.76 -0.73
C PRO A 52 -11.25 -11.13 -1.38
N ILE A 53 -10.45 -11.21 -2.45
CA ILE A 53 -10.02 -12.46 -3.07
C ILE A 53 -8.53 -12.67 -2.77
N ILE A 54 -8.21 -13.71 -2.00
CA ILE A 54 -6.85 -14.00 -1.55
C ILE A 54 -6.29 -15.16 -2.37
N PHE A 55 -5.14 -14.94 -2.98
CA PHE A 55 -4.33 -15.95 -3.65
C PHE A 55 -3.04 -16.12 -2.87
N GLY A 56 -2.66 -17.35 -2.53
CA GLY A 56 -1.39 -17.58 -1.86
C GLY A 56 -0.89 -18.98 -2.08
N THR A 57 0.43 -19.09 -2.19
CA THR A 57 1.13 -20.38 -2.40
C THR A 57 1.27 -21.19 -1.12
N ASP A 58 1.01 -20.59 0.04
CA ASP A 58 1.17 -21.22 1.34
C ASP A 58 0.12 -20.73 2.36
N ARG A 59 -0.25 -21.62 3.28
CA ARG A 59 -1.30 -21.36 4.27
C ARG A 59 -0.96 -20.25 5.25
N GLU A 60 0.32 -20.05 5.56
CA GLU A 60 0.77 -18.95 6.43
C GLU A 60 0.53 -17.60 5.77
N THR A 61 0.97 -17.44 4.52
CA THR A 61 0.77 -16.22 3.73
C THR A 61 -0.72 -15.93 3.52
N VAL A 62 -1.53 -16.93 3.19
CA VAL A 62 -2.99 -16.77 3.06
C VAL A 62 -3.61 -16.32 4.38
N LYS A 63 -3.21 -16.90 5.53
CA LYS A 63 -3.73 -16.51 6.85
C LYS A 63 -3.38 -15.06 7.19
N THR A 64 -2.13 -14.65 6.96
CA THR A 64 -1.70 -13.27 7.19
C THR A 64 -2.45 -12.29 6.29
N LEU A 65 -2.57 -12.60 5.00
CA LEU A 65 -3.32 -11.79 4.04
C LEU A 65 -4.81 -11.69 4.41
N MET A 66 -5.41 -12.77 4.92
CA MET A 66 -6.79 -12.78 5.38
C MET A 66 -7.03 -11.83 6.55
N ILE A 67 -6.16 -11.89 7.57
CA ILE A 67 -6.25 -11.00 8.73
C ILE A 67 -6.08 -9.54 8.27
N LEU A 68 -5.08 -9.27 7.43
CA LEU A 68 -4.84 -7.94 6.89
C LEU A 68 -6.05 -7.42 6.09
N SER A 69 -6.66 -8.28 5.28
CA SER A 69 -7.85 -7.94 4.50
C SER A 69 -9.02 -7.54 5.39
N ILE A 70 -9.30 -8.34 6.43
CA ILE A 70 -10.40 -8.08 7.37
C ILE A 70 -10.16 -6.75 8.10
N VAL A 71 -8.94 -6.50 8.57
CA VAL A 71 -8.58 -5.24 9.24
C VAL A 71 -8.77 -4.05 8.30
N LEU A 72 -8.35 -4.17 7.04
CA LEU A 72 -8.53 -3.11 6.03
C LEU A 72 -10.00 -2.87 5.69
N ILE A 73 -10.82 -3.92 5.54
CA ILE A 73 -12.27 -3.79 5.33
C ILE A 73 -12.92 -3.09 6.51
N ALA A 74 -12.61 -3.53 7.74
CA ALA A 74 -13.16 -2.91 8.94
C ALA A 74 -12.79 -1.42 9.01
N ALA A 75 -11.52 -1.08 8.78
CA ALA A 75 -11.06 0.30 8.72
C ALA A 75 -11.79 1.11 7.63
N SER A 76 -11.96 0.53 6.43
CA SER A 76 -12.68 1.17 5.32
C SER A 76 -14.15 1.39 5.63
N LEU A 77 -14.83 0.42 6.24
CA LEU A 77 -16.25 0.52 6.61
C LEU A 77 -16.45 1.56 7.72
N ILE A 78 -15.57 1.58 8.72
CA ILE A 78 -15.60 2.60 9.78
C ILE A 78 -15.39 3.99 9.17
N PHE A 79 -14.38 4.13 8.31
CA PHE A 79 -14.11 5.40 7.62
C PHE A 79 -15.32 5.87 6.80
N MET A 80 -15.93 4.97 6.02
CA MET A 80 -17.13 5.27 5.24
C MET A 80 -18.32 5.66 6.13
N LEU A 81 -18.51 4.98 7.26
CA LEU A 81 -19.59 5.28 8.20
C LEU A 81 -19.40 6.66 8.84
N VAL A 82 -18.20 6.97 9.31
CA VAL A 82 -17.86 8.28 9.90
C VAL A 82 -18.03 9.39 8.86
N LEU A 83 -17.56 9.16 7.63
CA LEU A 83 -17.71 10.11 6.52
C LEU A 83 -19.19 10.34 6.17
N SER A 84 -19.99 9.28 6.10
CA SER A 84 -21.44 9.35 5.86
C SER A 84 -22.15 10.15 6.95
N GLN A 85 -21.82 9.94 8.24
CA GLN A 85 -22.42 10.70 9.33
C GLN A 85 -22.06 12.19 9.26
N THR A 86 -20.80 12.50 8.93
CA THR A 86 -20.34 13.90 8.78
C THR A 86 -21.05 14.62 7.62
N LEU A 87 -21.36 13.92 6.54
CA LEU A 87 -22.08 14.47 5.38
C LEU A 87 -23.60 14.61 5.61
N THR A 88 -24.19 13.76 6.44
CA THR A 88 -25.65 13.75 6.71
C THR A 88 -26.03 14.77 7.80
N LEU A 89 -25.09 15.14 8.66
CA LEU A 89 -25.24 16.15 9.72
C LEU A 89 -24.88 17.58 9.27
N ARG A 90 -24.75 17.81 7.97
CA ARG A 90 -24.56 19.12 7.32
C ARG A 90 -25.67 19.39 6.32
#